data_AF-A0A7S0HP77-F1
#
_entry.id   AF-A0A7S0HP77-F1
#
_cell.length_a   1.000
_cell.length_b   1.000
_cell.length_c   1.000
_cell.angle_alpha   90.00
_cell.angle_beta   90.00
_cell.angle_gamma   90.00
#
_symmetry.space_group_name_H-M   'P 1'
#
loop_
_entity.id
_entity.type
_entity.pdbx_description
1 polymer ?
#
loop_
_entity_poly.entity_id
_entity_poly.type
_entity_poly.pdbx_seq_one_letter_code
_entity_poly.pdbx_strand_id
1 'polypeptide(L)'
;RELVGGVEIIKSGTDFRNFSRIEMRGMGQGKPRIECVVEDVKEEDEGDEEASKLVDMYKEELAKSMDKILGELGCSIDATFAHIRTRETNAGNWIADCVRDGIENNG
;
A
#
# COMPACT_ATOMS: atom_id res chain seq x y z
N ARG A 1 6.68 16.54 7.24
CA ARG A 1 6.43 17.62 8.22
C ARG A 1 6.14 18.89 7.45
N GLU A 2 5.01 19.54 7.71
CA GLU A 2 4.61 20.79 7.06
C GLU A 2 4.01 21.74 8.09
N LEU A 3 4.21 23.05 7.94
CA LEU A 3 3.63 24.07 8.83
C LEU A 3 2.59 24.87 8.04
N VAL A 4 1.31 24.76 8.40
CA VAL A 4 0.21 25.45 7.73
C VAL A 4 -0.55 26.28 8.75
N GLY A 5 -0.60 27.60 8.56
CA GLY A 5 -1.33 28.51 9.47
C GLY A 5 -0.84 28.48 10.92
N GLY A 6 0.42 28.11 11.17
CA GLY A 6 0.99 27.94 12.52
C GLY A 6 0.72 26.57 13.15
N VAL A 7 -0.01 25.68 12.47
CA VAL A 7 -0.26 24.29 12.85
C VAL A 7 0.76 23.37 12.18
N GLU A 8 1.31 22.45 12.95
CA GLU A 8 2.28 21.48 12.46
C GLU A 8 1.59 20.19 12.02
N ILE A 9 1.74 19.84 10.74
CA ILE A 9 1.18 18.65 10.10
C ILE A 9 2.28 17.61 9.93
N ILE A 10 2.03 16.42 10.48
CA ILE A 10 2.93 15.26 10.42
C ILE A 10 2.23 14.14 9.65
N LYS A 11 2.98 13.46 8.77
CA LYS A 11 2.52 12.31 7.99
C LYS A 11 3.52 11.18 8.16
N SER A 12 3.04 9.97 8.41
CA SER A 12 3.86 8.80 8.75
C SER A 12 4.06 7.85 7.57
N GLY A 13 4.46 8.39 6.42
CA GLY A 13 4.77 7.60 5.22
C GLY A 13 3.58 6.81 4.66
N THR A 14 3.89 5.78 3.87
CA THR A 14 2.94 4.83 3.28
C THR A 14 3.55 3.42 3.31
N ASP A 15 2.73 2.39 3.11
CA ASP A 15 3.16 0.98 3.08
C ASP A 15 3.88 0.45 4.33
N PHE A 16 3.69 1.10 5.49
CA PHE A 16 4.28 0.72 6.78
C PHE A 16 5.81 0.57 6.79
N ARG A 17 6.52 1.24 5.89
CA ARG A 17 7.99 1.17 5.80
C ARG A 17 8.72 2.03 6.83
N ASN A 18 7.98 2.79 7.63
CA ASN A 18 8.53 3.77 8.56
C ASN A 18 7.87 3.68 9.93
N PHE A 19 8.69 3.72 10.97
CA PHE A 19 8.25 4.11 12.31
C PHE A 19 8.35 5.62 12.46
N SER A 20 7.30 6.24 12.99
CA SER A 20 7.30 7.67 13.31
C SER A 20 7.17 7.84 14.82
N ARG A 21 8.22 8.35 15.46
CA ARG A 21 8.21 8.72 16.87
C ARG A 21 7.96 10.21 17.00
N ILE A 22 6.85 10.57 17.64
CA ILE A 22 6.45 11.95 17.87
C ILE A 22 6.51 12.23 19.38
N GLU A 23 7.39 13.12 19.80
CA GLU A 23 7.47 13.61 21.17
C GLU A 23 6.90 15.03 21.26
N MET A 24 5.99 15.25 22.20
CA MET A 24 5.39 16.55 22.48
C MET A 24 5.72 17.00 23.90
N ARG A 25 6.24 18.22 24.06
CA ARG A 25 6.64 18.79 25.36
C ARG A 25 5.95 20.13 25.62
N GLY A 26 5.71 20.45 26.89
CA GLY A 26 5.17 21.75 27.32
C GLY A 26 3.65 21.91 27.18
N MET A 27 2.90 20.81 27.25
CA MET A 27 1.43 20.84 27.26
C MET A 27 0.91 21.73 28.40
N GLY A 28 0.05 22.71 28.07
CA GLY A 28 -0.55 23.64 29.03
C GLY A 28 0.26 24.90 29.37
N GLN A 29 1.48 25.06 28.83
CA GLN A 29 2.33 26.25 29.04
C GLN A 29 2.52 27.09 27.76
N GLY A 30 1.57 27.03 26.82
CA GLY A 30 1.63 27.72 25.53
C GLY A 30 1.68 26.76 24.34
N LYS A 31 2.31 27.17 23.23
CA LYS A 31 2.46 26.32 22.04
C LYS A 31 3.41 25.15 22.35
N PRO A 32 2.97 23.88 22.23
CA PRO A 32 3.81 22.73 22.55
C PRO A 32 4.96 22.63 21.56
N ARG A 33 6.12 22.18 22.06
CA ARG A 33 7.25 21.82 21.19
C ARG A 33 7.05 20.39 20.72
N ILE A 34 7.06 20.21 19.40
CA ILE A 34 6.89 18.90 18.76
C ILE A 34 8.22 18.50 18.13
N GLU A 35 8.68 17.30 18.44
CA GLU A 35 9.81 16.64 17.83
C GLU A 35 9.31 15.36 17.15
N CYS A 36 9.65 15.18 15.89
CA CYS A 36 9.23 14.03 15.10
C CYS A 36 10.47 13.42 14.45
N VAL A 37 10.72 12.15 14.74
CA VAL A 37 11.77 11.35 14.12
C VAL A 37 11.08 10.23 13.34
N VAL A 38 11.50 10.07 12.08
CA VAL A 38 11.03 8.98 11.22
C VAL A 38 12.21 8.06 10.99
N GLU A 39 12.02 6.78 11.25
CA GLU A 39 13.03 5.73 11.13
C GLU A 39 12.50 4.69 10.14
N ASP A 40 13.35 4.21 9.23
CA ASP A 40 12.99 3.14 8.29
C ASP A 40 12.94 1.81 9.04
N VAL A 41 11.92 1.01 8.77
CA VAL A 41 11.85 -0.38 9.25
C VAL A 41 12.89 -1.20 8.49
N LYS A 42 13.76 -1.90 9.21
CA LYS A 42 14.83 -2.73 8.67
C LYS A 42 14.53 -4.20 8.85
N GLU A 43 15.18 -5.04 8.04
CA GLU A 43 15.10 -6.51 8.21
C GLU A 43 15.67 -6.99 9.55
N GLU A 44 16.56 -6.20 10.16
CA GLU A 44 17.14 -6.46 11.49
C GLU A 44 16.17 -6.17 12.64
N ASP A 45 15.07 -5.44 12.39
CA ASP A 45 14.05 -5.19 13.39
C ASP A 45 13.25 -6.48 13.60
N GLU A 46 13.46 -7.15 14.74
CA GLU A 46 12.75 -8.39 15.06
C GLU A 46 11.23 -8.13 15.11
N GLY A 47 10.50 -8.86 14.26
CA GLY A 47 9.05 -8.86 14.27
C GLY A 47 8.51 -9.51 15.54
N ASP A 48 7.35 -9.02 16.00
CA ASP A 48 6.64 -9.64 17.11
C ASP A 48 6.16 -11.06 16.75
N GLU A 49 6.37 -12.03 17.64
CA GLU A 49 6.10 -13.45 17.39
C GLU A 49 4.60 -13.75 17.25
N GLU A 50 3.75 -13.07 18.02
CA GLU A 50 2.29 -13.25 17.97
C GLU A 50 1.73 -12.65 16.67
N ALA A 51 2.18 -11.45 16.30
CA ALA A 51 1.83 -10.80 15.05
C ALA A 51 2.30 -11.62 13.83
N SER A 52 3.50 -12.20 13.89
CA SER A 52 4.03 -13.03 12.80
C SER A 52 3.17 -14.28 12.56
N LYS A 53 2.76 -14.96 13.64
CA LYS A 53 1.84 -16.10 13.54
C LYS A 53 0.49 -15.73 12.94
N LEU A 54 -0.05 -14.57 13.31
CA LEU A 54 -1.30 -14.06 12.76
C LEU A 54 -1.17 -13.78 11.26
N VAL A 55 -0.07 -13.13 10.85
CA VAL A 55 0.23 -12.86 9.44
C VAL A 55 0.35 -14.16 8.64
N ASP A 56 1.05 -15.17 9.17
CA ASP A 56 1.21 -16.44 8.48
C ASP A 56 -0.12 -17.19 8.29
N MET A 57 -1.00 -17.18 9.30
CA MET A 57 -2.35 -17.72 9.17
C MET A 57 -3.15 -17.04 8.05
N TYR A 58 -3.11 -15.70 7.96
CA TYR A 58 -3.79 -14.98 6.88
C TYR A 58 -3.12 -15.17 5.52
N LYS A 59 -1.79 -15.36 5.45
CA LYS A 59 -1.10 -15.72 4.21
C LYS A 59 -1.59 -17.07 3.68
N GLU A 60 -1.78 -18.05 4.55
CA GLU A 60 -2.32 -19.37 4.17
C GLU A 60 -3.75 -19.27 3.64
N GLU A 61 -4.59 -18.45 4.25
CA GLU A 61 -5.95 -18.20 3.76
C GLU A 61 -5.94 -17.48 2.41
N LEU A 62 -5.10 -16.45 2.26
CA LEU A 62 -4.93 -15.73 1.02
C LEU A 62 -4.46 -16.67 -0.10
N ALA A 63 -3.49 -17.56 0.17
CA ALA A 63 -3.01 -18.53 -0.80
C ALA A 63 -4.15 -19.40 -1.36
N LYS A 64 -5.06 -19.88 -0.50
CA LYS A 64 -6.24 -20.64 -0.94
C LYS A 64 -7.18 -19.82 -1.84
N SER A 65 -7.30 -18.52 -1.58
CA SER A 65 -8.11 -17.63 -2.41
C SER A 65 -7.47 -17.35 -3.78
N MET A 66 -6.14 -17.34 -3.86
CA MET A 66 -5.40 -17.10 -5.11
C MET A 66 -5.55 -18.24 -6.13
N ASP A 67 -5.77 -19.46 -5.68
CA ASP A 67 -6.00 -20.63 -6.56
C ASP A 67 -7.42 -20.68 -7.15
N LYS A 68 -8.31 -19.79 -6.72
CA LYS A 68 -9.69 -19.76 -7.19
C LYS A 68 -9.75 -19.25 -8.64
N ILE A 69 -10.30 -20.08 -9.53
CA ILE A 69 -10.62 -19.67 -10.90
C ILE A 69 -11.70 -18.57 -10.85
N LEU A 70 -11.35 -17.37 -11.32
CA LEU A 70 -12.26 -16.21 -11.37
C LEU A 70 -13.15 -16.22 -12.62
N GLY A 71 -12.68 -16.84 -13.70
CA GLY A 71 -13.39 -16.94 -14.97
C GLY A 71 -12.50 -17.48 -16.08
N GLU A 72 -13.10 -17.71 -17.23
CA GLU A 72 -12.41 -18.14 -18.44
C GLU A 72 -12.48 -17.05 -19.50
N LEU A 73 -11.44 -16.95 -20.32
CA LEU A 73 -11.38 -16.00 -21.43
C LEU A 73 -11.63 -16.74 -22.74
N GLY A 74 -12.54 -16.21 -23.56
CA GLY A 74 -12.87 -16.79 -24.87
C GLY A 74 -11.82 -16.58 -25.95
N CYS A 75 -10.68 -15.95 -25.63
CA CYS A 75 -9.59 -15.70 -26.55
C CYS A 75 -8.24 -15.77 -25.84
N SER A 76 -7.15 -15.94 -26.60
CA SER A 76 -5.80 -15.86 -26.06
C SER A 76 -5.42 -14.41 -25.75
N ILE A 77 -4.75 -14.19 -24.62
CA ILE A 77 -4.23 -12.87 -24.22
C ILE A 77 -2.82 -12.65 -24.79
N ASP A 78 -2.60 -11.55 -25.50
CA ASP A 78 -1.27 -11.09 -25.94
C ASP A 78 -0.66 -10.12 -24.91
N ALA A 79 0.08 -10.68 -23.96
CA ALA A 79 0.81 -9.95 -22.92
C ALA A 79 2.33 -10.00 -23.11
N THR A 80 2.81 -10.28 -24.33
CA THR A 80 4.25 -10.40 -24.60
C THR A 80 4.94 -9.04 -24.49
N PHE A 81 6.14 -8.99 -23.87
CA PHE A 81 6.89 -7.74 -23.68
C PHE A 81 7.16 -6.96 -24.97
N ALA A 82 7.34 -7.67 -26.09
CA ALA A 82 7.55 -7.05 -27.39
C ALA A 82 6.29 -6.31 -27.84
N HIS A 83 5.12 -6.94 -27.77
CA HIS A 83 3.89 -6.34 -28.28
C HIS A 83 3.31 -5.27 -27.36
N ILE A 84 3.24 -5.51 -26.05
CA ILE A 84 2.64 -4.53 -25.10
C ILE A 84 3.32 -3.15 -25.14
N ARG A 85 4.58 -3.09 -25.59
CA ARG A 85 5.37 -1.84 -25.69
C ARG A 85 5.36 -1.21 -27.08
N THR A 86 5.03 -1.97 -28.12
CA THR A 86 5.23 -1.54 -29.52
C THR A 86 3.92 -1.37 -30.28
N ARG A 87 2.82 -1.95 -29.79
CA ARG A 87 1.50 -1.89 -30.41
C ARG A 87 0.39 -2.08 -29.38
N GLU A 88 -0.84 -1.84 -29.79
CA GLU A 88 -2.03 -2.17 -29.00
C GLU A 88 -2.18 -3.70 -28.86
N THR A 89 -2.61 -4.16 -27.67
CA THR A 89 -2.89 -5.57 -27.40
C THR A 89 -4.21 -5.73 -26.67
N ASN A 90 -4.86 -6.89 -26.85
CA ASN A 90 -6.10 -7.22 -26.15
C ASN A 90 -5.91 -7.32 -24.62
N ALA A 91 -4.70 -7.67 -24.15
CA ALA A 91 -4.34 -7.64 -22.73
C ALA A 91 -4.45 -6.22 -22.15
N GLY A 92 -3.87 -5.24 -22.85
CA GLY A 92 -3.90 -3.84 -22.43
C GLY A 92 -5.32 -3.28 -22.41
N ASN A 93 -6.11 -3.56 -23.45
CA ASN A 93 -7.51 -3.14 -23.53
C ASN A 93 -8.35 -3.72 -22.40
N TRP A 94 -8.21 -5.02 -22.12
CA TRP A 94 -8.94 -5.67 -21.04
C TRP A 94 -8.63 -5.09 -19.66
N ILE A 95 -7.34 -4.84 -19.34
CA ILE A 95 -6.95 -4.20 -18.07
C ILE A 95 -7.53 -2.79 -17.97
N ALA A 96 -7.48 -2.00 -19.05
CA ALA A 96 -8.03 -0.65 -19.07
C ALA A 96 -9.55 -0.66 -18.82
N ASP A 97 -10.27 -1.62 -19.40
CA ASP A 97 -11.70 -1.81 -19.16
C ASP A 97 -11.99 -2.19 -17.69
N CYS A 98 -11.21 -3.10 -17.08
CA CYS A 98 -11.35 -3.44 -15.67
C CYS A 98 -11.11 -2.23 -14.74
N VAL A 99 -10.10 -1.41 -15.03
CA VAL A 99 -9.83 -0.20 -14.26
C VAL A 99 -10.97 0.81 -14.39
N ARG A 100 -11.48 1.02 -15.61
CA ARG A 100 -12.62 1.90 -15.86
C ARG A 100 -13.86 1.42 -15.10
N ASP A 101 -14.18 0.13 -15.20
CA ASP A 101 -15.30 -0.48 -14.49
C ASP A 101 -15.18 -0.33 -12.97
N GLY A 102 -14.00 -0.54 -12.41
CA GLY A 102 -13.76 -0.36 -10.97
C GLY A 102 -13.98 1.08 -10.49
N ILE A 103 -13.72 2.07 -11.32
CA ILE A 103 -13.98 3.49 -10.98
C ILE A 103 -15.46 3.82 -11.14
N GLU A 104 -16.12 3.31 -12.19
CA GLU A 104 -17.51 3.64 -12.51
C GLU A 104 -18.52 2.93 -11.61
N ASN A 105 -18.23 1.71 -11.18
CA ASN A 105 -19.18 0.87 -10.43
C ASN A 105 -18.83 0.68 -8.94
N ASN A 106 -17.62 1.01 -8.49
CA ASN A 106 -17.22 0.95 -7.07
C ASN A 106 -16.74 2.30 -6.49
N GLY A 107 -16.89 3.40 -7.24
CA GLY A 107 -16.58 4.77 -6.80
C GLY A 107 -17.71 5.44 -6.01
#